data_AF-A0A0C3E293-F1
#
_entry.id   AF-A0A0C3E293-F1
#
_cell.length_a   1.000
_cell.length_b   1.000
_cell.length_c   1.000
_cell.angle_alpha   90.00
_cell.angle_beta   90.00
_cell.angle_gamma   90.00
#
_symmetry.space_group_name_H-M   'P 1'
#
loop_
_entity.id
_entity.type
_entity.pdbx_description
1 polymer ?
#
loop_
_entity_poly.entity_id
_entity_poly.type
_entity_poly.pdbx_seq_one_letter_code
_entity_poly.pdbx_strand_id
1 'polypeptide(L)'
;MHHLARIGKSPSPLCPNCGANYETVHHLVLMCLAYQMERRRLQRKIGSRRMRLEHLLMNATTIGDFLRFLASTHRFARTFGNLNLPEHNT
;
A
#
# COMPACT_ATOMS: atom_id res chain seq x y z
N MET A 1 -2.64 -8.12 -8.43
CA MET A 1 -1.28 -7.64 -8.79
C MET A 1 -0.83 -8.37 -10.06
N HIS A 2 -0.28 -7.72 -11.10
CA HIS A 2 0.22 -8.42 -12.30
C HIS A 2 1.18 -9.57 -11.94
N HIS A 3 2.09 -9.32 -11.00
CA HIS A 3 3.01 -10.35 -10.51
C HIS A 3 2.27 -11.49 -9.80
N LEU A 4 1.30 -11.21 -8.92
CA LEU A 4 0.53 -12.24 -8.22
C LEU A 4 -0.32 -13.07 -9.18
N ALA A 5 -0.93 -12.45 -10.20
CA ALA A 5 -1.68 -13.17 -11.21
C ALA A 5 -0.76 -14.10 -12.02
N ARG A 6 0.42 -13.61 -12.41
CA ARG A 6 1.43 -14.41 -13.12
C ARG A 6 1.92 -15.63 -12.33
N ILE A 7 1.98 -15.55 -10.99
CA ILE A 7 2.36 -16.68 -10.12
C ILE A 7 1.17 -17.44 -9.53
N GLY A 8 -0.05 -17.23 -10.05
CA GLY A 8 -1.26 -17.95 -9.62
C GLY A 8 -1.76 -17.60 -8.21
N LYS A 9 -1.29 -16.50 -7.61
CA LYS A 9 -1.72 -16.01 -6.28
C LYS A 9 -2.89 -15.03 -6.34
N SER A 10 -3.33 -14.63 -7.54
CA SER A 10 -4.49 -13.78 -7.77
C SER A 10 -5.24 -14.27 -9.00
N PRO A 11 -6.58 -14.36 -8.97
CA PRO A 11 -7.37 -14.82 -10.13
C PRO A 11 -7.35 -13.83 -11.30
N SER A 12 -7.03 -12.56 -11.03
CA SER A 12 -6.97 -11.49 -12.04
C SER A 12 -5.77 -10.57 -11.79
N PRO A 13 -5.16 -10.01 -12.86
CA PRO A 13 -4.15 -8.96 -12.74
C PRO A 13 -4.75 -7.63 -12.27
N LEU A 14 -6.07 -7.42 -12.46
CA LEU A 14 -6.77 -6.21 -12.07
C LEU A 14 -6.72 -5.99 -10.55
N CYS A 15 -6.78 -4.73 -10.16
CA CYS A 15 -6.95 -4.37 -8.77
C CYS A 15 -8.34 -4.77 -8.30
N PRO A 16 -8.46 -5.65 -7.28
CA PRO A 16 -9.76 -6.07 -6.79
C PRO A 16 -10.51 -4.94 -6.09
N ASN A 17 -9.84 -3.85 -5.73
CA ASN A 17 -10.45 -2.75 -4.99
C ASN A 17 -10.99 -1.64 -5.90
N CYS A 18 -10.36 -1.38 -7.06
CA CYS A 18 -10.84 -0.36 -8.00
C CYS A 18 -11.36 -0.93 -9.33
N GLY A 19 -11.04 -2.18 -9.68
CA GLY A 19 -11.45 -2.84 -10.92
C GLY A 19 -10.87 -2.26 -12.22
N ALA A 20 -10.30 -1.06 -12.19
CA ALA A 20 -10.01 -0.27 -13.40
C ALA A 20 -8.59 -0.43 -13.95
N ASN A 21 -7.63 -0.86 -13.13
CA ASN A 21 -6.21 -0.92 -13.51
C ASN A 21 -5.56 -2.20 -13.00
N TYR A 22 -4.43 -2.56 -13.61
CA TYR A 22 -3.61 -3.65 -13.10
C TYR A 22 -3.09 -3.26 -11.73
N GLU A 23 -3.24 -4.17 -10.77
CA GLU A 23 -2.65 -3.94 -9.48
C GLU A 23 -1.13 -4.12 -9.60
N THR A 24 -0.41 -3.08 -9.23
CA THR A 24 1.04 -3.05 -9.11
C THR A 24 1.35 -2.35 -7.80
N VAL A 25 2.58 -2.44 -7.31
CA VAL A 25 2.98 -1.69 -6.12
C VAL A 25 2.78 -0.18 -6.37
N HIS A 26 3.17 0.31 -7.55
CA HIS A 26 2.93 1.70 -7.94
C HIS A 26 1.44 2.07 -7.93
N HIS A 27 0.57 1.22 -8.49
CA HIS A 27 -0.87 1.46 -8.48
C HIS A 27 -1.43 1.50 -7.06
N LEU A 28 -1.14 0.49 -6.24
CA LEU A 28 -1.58 0.41 -4.84
C LEU A 28 -1.18 1.66 -4.06
N VAL A 29 0.10 2.04 -4.14
CA VAL A 29 0.75 3.02 -3.26
C VAL A 29 0.62 4.46 -3.75
N LEU A 30 0.44 4.69 -5.06
CA LEU A 30 0.44 6.05 -5.61
C LEU A 30 -0.81 6.41 -6.43
N MET A 31 -1.55 5.45 -7.00
CA MET A 31 -2.58 5.77 -8.01
C MET A 31 -4.01 5.32 -7.67
N CYS A 32 -4.19 4.23 -6.94
CA CYS A 32 -5.48 3.60 -6.73
C CYS A 32 -6.48 4.54 -6.03
N LEU A 33 -7.56 4.92 -6.70
CA LEU A 33 -8.57 5.82 -6.12
C LEU A 33 -9.24 5.23 -4.88
N ALA A 34 -9.36 3.90 -4.83
CA ALA A 34 -9.97 3.20 -3.71
C ALA A 34 -9.12 3.27 -2.41
N TYR A 35 -7.86 3.72 -2.48
CA TYR A 35 -7.00 3.96 -1.31
C TYR A 35 -6.62 5.44 -1.13
N GLN A 36 -7.39 6.35 -1.72
CA GLN A 36 -7.05 7.78 -1.72
C GLN A 36 -7.05 8.36 -0.30
N MET A 37 -7.93 7.90 0.59
CA MET A 37 -8.02 8.42 1.96
C MET A 37 -6.80 8.02 2.80
N GLU A 38 -6.42 6.75 2.73
CA GLU A 38 -5.25 6.15 3.37
C GLU A 38 -3.98 6.82 2.85
N ARG A 39 -3.90 7.03 1.53
CA ARG A 39 -2.78 7.73 0.90
C ARG A 39 -2.66 9.17 1.36
N ARG A 40 -3.77 9.90 1.48
CA ARG A 40 -3.78 11.27 2.04
C ARG A 40 -3.35 11.30 3.51
N ARG A 41 -3.71 10.29 4.31
CA ARG A 41 -3.23 10.18 5.71
C ARG A 41 -1.73 9.96 5.75
N LEU A 42 -1.20 9.02 4.96
CA LEU A 42 0.23 8.79 4.83
C LEU A 42 0.98 10.05 4.38
N GLN A 43 0.50 10.71 3.31
CA GLN A 43 1.10 11.93 2.77
C GLN A 43 1.14 13.07 3.78
N ARG A 44 0.09 13.26 4.59
CA ARG A 44 0.09 14.26 5.67
C ARG A 44 1.13 13.95 6.74
N LYS A 45 1.37 12.66 7.02
CA LYS A 45 2.33 12.25 8.05
C LYS A 45 3.78 12.36 7.59
N ILE A 46 4.11 11.87 6.40
CA ILE A 46 5.50 11.83 5.91
C ILE A 46 5.89 13.02 5.02
N GLY A 47 4.90 13.81 4.58
CA GLY A 47 5.07 14.92 3.65
C GLY A 47 5.14 14.51 2.17
N SER A 48 4.66 15.39 1.29
CA SER A 48 4.57 15.14 -0.17
C SER A 48 5.90 14.77 -0.84
N ARG A 49 7.02 15.33 -0.37
CA ARG A 49 8.35 15.04 -0.96
C ARG A 49 8.77 13.57 -0.76
N ARG A 50 8.30 12.93 0.31
CA ARG A 50 8.61 11.54 0.66
C ARG A 50 7.61 10.54 0.09
N MET A 51 6.56 11.00 -0.60
CA MET A 51 5.57 10.14 -1.29
C MET A 51 6.13 9.59 -2.61
N ARG A 52 7.25 8.86 -2.53
CA ARG A 52 7.89 8.15 -3.64
C ARG A 52 8.13 6.72 -3.22
N LEU A 53 8.02 5.79 -4.16
CA LEU A 53 8.09 4.37 -3.84
C LEU A 53 9.43 3.98 -3.20
N GLU A 54 10.53 4.51 -3.73
CA GLU A 54 11.88 4.35 -3.16
C GLU A 54 11.94 4.81 -1.70
N HIS A 55 11.40 5.99 -1.39
CA HIS A 55 11.41 6.52 -0.03
C HIS A 55 10.53 5.66 0.90
N LEU A 56 9.37 5.21 0.45
CA LEU A 56 8.47 4.39 1.27
C LEU A 56 9.03 3.01 1.58
N LEU A 57 9.80 2.43 0.65
CA LEU A 57 10.32 1.06 0.78
C LEU A 57 11.73 0.98 1.35
N MET A 58 12.58 1.98 1.10
CA MET A 58 14.03 1.90 1.40
C MET A 58 14.47 2.75 2.59
N ASN A 59 13.60 3.59 3.15
CA ASN A 59 13.97 4.46 4.27
C ASN A 59 13.35 3.96 5.58
N ALA A 60 14.21 3.68 6.56
CA ALA A 60 13.82 3.17 7.88
C ALA A 60 12.87 4.12 8.64
N THR A 61 12.91 5.42 8.36
CA THR A 61 12.01 6.40 9.00
C THR A 61 10.59 6.36 8.45
N THR A 62 10.40 5.93 7.20
CA THR A 62 9.10 5.93 6.51
C THR A 62 8.50 4.53 6.37
N ILE A 63 9.31 3.47 6.50
CA ILE A 63 8.85 2.08 6.35
C ILE A 63 7.74 1.73 7.35
N GLY A 64 7.82 2.21 8.60
CA GLY A 64 6.78 1.99 9.61
C GLY A 64 5.44 2.63 9.22
N ASP A 65 5.47 3.86 8.69
CA ASP A 65 4.27 4.53 8.19
C ASP A 65 3.72 3.88 6.94
N PHE A 66 4.60 3.38 6.08
CA PHE A 66 4.20 2.61 4.91
C PHE A 66 3.49 1.31 5.29
N LEU A 67 4.02 0.56 6.26
CA LEU A 67 3.38 -0.67 6.76
C LEU A 67 2.00 -0.37 7.39
N ARG A 68 1.86 0.74 8.12
CA ARG A 68 0.56 1.21 8.64
C ARG A 68 -0.42 1.57 7.53
N PHE A 69 0.05 2.22 6.48
CA PHE A 69 -0.74 2.44 5.27
C PHE A 69 -1.23 1.10 4.70
N LEU A 70 -0.34 0.13 4.49
CA LEU A 70 -0.71 -1.20 3.99
C LEU A 70 -1.75 -1.90 4.87
N ALA A 71 -1.58 -1.84 6.19
CA ALA A 71 -2.54 -2.37 7.15
C ALA A 71 -3.93 -1.72 6.98
N SER A 72 -3.97 -0.39 6.89
CA SER A 72 -5.23 0.38 6.74
C SER A 72 -5.98 0.09 5.44
N THR A 73 -5.28 -0.35 4.38
CA THR A 73 -5.95 -0.74 3.14
C THR A 73 -6.71 -2.07 3.24
N HIS A 74 -6.46 -2.88 4.28
CA HIS A 74 -6.92 -4.26 4.44
C HIS A 74 -6.63 -5.19 3.25
N ARG A 75 -5.86 -4.74 2.25
CA ARG A 75 -5.65 -5.46 1.00
C ARG A 75 -5.01 -6.83 1.20
N PHE A 76 -4.13 -6.91 2.19
CA PHE A 76 -3.36 -8.10 2.54
C PHE A 76 -3.91 -8.84 3.76
N ALA A 77 -5.08 -8.46 4.29
CA ALA A 77 -5.68 -9.10 5.45
C ALA A 77 -5.95 -10.60 5.22
N ARG A 78 -6.27 -11.00 3.98
CA ARG A 78 -6.43 -12.42 3.62
C ARG A 78 -5.13 -13.22 3.65
N THR A 79 -3.97 -12.57 3.56
CA THR A 79 -2.66 -13.24 3.47
C THR A 79 -1.93 -13.22 4.80
N PHE A 80 -1.97 -12.10 5.53
CA PHE A 80 -1.22 -11.91 6.78
C PHE A 80 -2.11 -11.72 8.01
N GLY A 81 -3.44 -11.77 7.86
CA GLY A 81 -4.36 -11.35 8.91
C GLY A 81 -4.39 -9.84 9.11
N ASN A 82 -5.05 -9.38 10.17
CA ASN A 82 -5.06 -7.96 10.53
C ASN A 82 -3.69 -7.58 11.12
N LEU A 83 -2.97 -6.71 10.39
CA LEU A 83 -1.68 -6.18 10.82
C LEU A 83 -1.89 -5.18 11.96
N ASN A 84 -1.57 -5.58 13.19
CA ASN A 84 -1.64 -4.73 14.38
C ASN A 84 -0.24 -4.15 14.65
N LEU A 85 0.04 -2.98 14.07
CA LEU A 85 1.37 -2.36 14.12
C LEU A 85 1.45 -1.36 15.28
N PRO A 86 2.48 -1.42 16.13
CA PRO A 86 2.66 -0.46 17.21
C PRO A 86 2.86 0.96 16.65
N GLU A 87 2.28 1.94 17.34
CA GLU A 87 2.54 3.35 17.05
C GLU A 87 3.95 3.69 17.54
N HIS A 88 4.83 4.06 16.61
CA HIS A 88 6.08 4.72 16.96
C HIS A 88 5.83 6.23 17.00
N ASN A 89 5.78 6.78 18.21
CA ASN A 89 5.93 8.21 18.43
C ASN A 89 7.41 8.56 18.23
N THR A 90 7.72 9.09 17.04
CA THR A 90 8.89 9.94 16.81
C THR A 90 8.76 11.26 17.53
#